data_AF-A0AAV5VK37-F1
#
_entry.id   AF-A0AAV5VK37-F1
#
_cell.length_a   1.000
_cell.length_b   1.000
_cell.length_c   1.000
_cell.angle_alpha   90.00
_cell.angle_beta   90.00
_cell.angle_gamma   90.00
#
_symmetry.space_group_name_H-M   'P 1'
#
loop_
_entity.id
_entity.type
_entity.pdbx_description
1 polymer ?
#
loop_
_entity_poly.entity_id
_entity_poly.type
_entity_poly.pdbx_seq_one_letter_code
_entity_poly.pdbx_strand_id
1 'polypeptide(L)'
;SFSIMKFFFVLLLLVSIVFSCEKFDKNVNLYCKFGSEDKPCLLDQAKVEEAKKECCAKGCSFVHFKKEKTCCLTQECIDRCYPGKDYKIGQVY
;
A
#
# COMPACT_ATOMS: atom_id res chain seq x y z
N SER A 1 -27.54 19.45 -22.60
CA SER A 1 -26.10 19.10 -22.67
C SER A 1 -25.30 19.36 -21.39
N PHE A 2 -25.60 20.35 -20.56
CA PHE A 2 -24.78 20.69 -19.36
C PHE A 2 -24.77 19.59 -18.26
N SER A 3 -25.88 18.86 -18.06
CA SER A 3 -25.94 17.75 -17.10
C SER A 3 -25.14 16.51 -17.54
N ILE A 4 -25.10 16.20 -18.84
CA ILE A 4 -24.36 15.04 -19.38
C ILE A 4 -22.85 15.21 -19.16
N MET A 5 -22.33 16.42 -19.35
CA MET A 5 -20.91 16.73 -19.15
C MET A 5 -20.51 16.61 -17.67
N LYS A 6 -21.40 17.00 -16.74
CA LYS A 6 -21.21 16.80 -15.30
C LYS A 6 -21.23 15.32 -14.90
N PHE A 7 -22.15 14.54 -15.47
CA PHE A 7 -22.19 13.08 -15.23
C PHE A 7 -20.91 12.39 -15.70
N PHE A 8 -20.39 12.74 -16.88
CA PHE A 8 -19.11 12.23 -17.38
C PHE A 8 -17.94 12.60 -16.47
N PHE A 9 -17.91 13.83 -15.94
CA PHE A 9 -16.85 14.28 -15.03
C PHE A 9 -16.87 13.54 -13.69
N VAL A 10 -18.07 13.33 -13.12
CA VAL A 10 -18.24 12.53 -11.89
C VAL A 10 -17.81 11.08 -12.11
N LEU A 11 -18.17 10.50 -13.26
CA LEU A 11 -17.78 9.14 -13.62
C LEU A 11 -16.26 9.01 -13.77
N LEU A 12 -15.61 9.98 -14.42
CA LEU A 12 -14.15 10.03 -14.57
C LEU A 12 -13.42 10.11 -13.22
N LEU A 13 -13.94 10.91 -12.28
CA LEU A 13 -13.38 11.00 -10.92
C LEU A 13 -13.52 9.68 -10.17
N LEU A 14 -14.66 9.00 -10.25
CA LEU A 14 -14.86 7.70 -9.60
C LEU A 14 -13.92 6.63 -10.15
N VAL A 15 -13.75 6.56 -11.47
CA VAL A 15 -12.85 5.58 -12.12
C VAL A 15 -11.38 5.82 -11.71
N SER A 16 -10.95 7.08 -11.59
CA SER A 16 -9.57 7.41 -11.21
C SER A 16 -9.27 7.15 -9.73
N ILE A 17 -10.27 7.21 -8.84
CA ILE A 17 -10.13 6.80 -7.43
C ILE A 17 -9.95 5.28 -7.32
N VAL A 18 -10.74 4.49 -8.04
CA VAL A 18 -10.66 3.01 -8.03
C VAL A 18 -9.29 2.54 -8.55
N PHE A 19 -8.82 3.09 -9.66
CA PHE A 19 -7.55 2.71 -10.27
C PHE A 19 -6.33 3.09 -9.39
N SER A 20 -6.47 4.14 -8.58
CA SER A 20 -5.43 4.54 -7.62
C SER A 20 -5.30 3.53 -6.49
N CYS A 21 -6.40 2.98 -5.98
CA CYS A 21 -6.36 1.96 -4.93
C CYS A 21 -5.68 0.65 -5.38
N GLU A 22 -5.85 0.21 -6.63
CA GLU A 22 -5.20 -1.01 -7.13
C GLU A 22 -3.67 -0.91 -7.16
N LYS A 23 -3.11 0.29 -7.32
CA LYS A 23 -1.67 0.51 -7.27
C LYS A 23 -1.11 0.37 -5.85
N PHE A 24 -1.92 0.57 -4.81
CA PHE A 24 -1.49 0.36 -3.42
C PHE A 24 -1.11 -1.10 -3.19
N ASP A 25 -1.98 -2.04 -3.57
CA ASP A 25 -1.74 -3.47 -3.42
C ASP A 25 -0.51 -3.94 -4.23
N LYS A 26 -0.25 -3.35 -5.40
CA LYS A 26 0.98 -3.59 -6.17
C LYS A 26 2.23 -3.09 -5.42
N ASN A 27 2.18 -1.88 -4.86
CA ASN A 27 3.29 -1.32 -4.10
C ASN A 27 3.55 -2.10 -2.80
N VAL A 28 2.48 -2.56 -2.13
CA VAL A 28 2.58 -3.47 -0.96
C VAL A 28 3.36 -4.73 -1.33
N ASN A 29 2.99 -5.39 -2.42
CA ASN A 29 3.68 -6.59 -2.87
C ASN A 29 5.13 -6.33 -3.29
N LEU A 30 5.43 -5.14 -3.81
CA LEU A 30 6.79 -4.79 -4.23
C LEU A 30 7.71 -4.42 -3.06
N TYR A 31 7.19 -3.69 -2.06
CA TYR A 31 8.02 -3.07 -1.01
C TYR A 31 7.92 -3.74 0.34
N CYS A 32 6.81 -4.42 0.64
CA CYS A 32 6.58 -5.09 1.92
C CYS A 32 6.76 -6.61 1.86
N LYS A 33 6.93 -7.19 0.67
CA LYS A 33 7.29 -8.60 0.49
C LYS A 33 8.82 -8.72 0.53
N PHE A 34 9.33 -9.41 1.54
CA PHE A 34 10.77 -9.53 1.77
C PHE A 34 11.29 -10.84 1.18
N GLY A 35 12.37 -10.78 0.41
CA GLY A 35 13.06 -11.97 -0.10
C GLY A 35 12.14 -13.00 -0.77
N SER A 36 12.21 -14.25 -0.30
CA SER A 36 11.44 -15.39 -0.81
C SER A 36 10.17 -15.66 -0.01
N GLU A 37 9.72 -14.74 0.83
CA GLU A 37 8.47 -14.91 1.59
C GLU A 37 7.28 -15.00 0.64
N ASP A 38 6.23 -15.74 1.01
CA ASP A 38 5.05 -15.87 0.14
C ASP A 38 4.17 -14.62 0.16
N LYS A 39 4.16 -13.92 1.29
CA LYS A 39 3.22 -12.83 1.62
C LYS A 39 4.00 -11.57 2.00
N PRO A 40 3.44 -10.36 1.79
CA PRO A 40 4.00 -9.14 2.35
C PRO A 40 3.82 -9.09 3.88
N CYS A 41 4.75 -8.46 4.59
CA CYS A 41 4.66 -8.22 6.03
C CYS A 41 4.31 -6.76 6.31
N LEU A 42 3.14 -6.56 6.89
CA LEU A 42 2.50 -5.26 7.06
C LEU A 42 2.44 -4.86 8.52
N LEU A 43 2.35 -3.55 8.74
CA LEU A 43 1.95 -2.99 10.02
C LEU A 43 0.50 -3.36 10.37
N ASP A 44 0.06 -2.93 11.55
CA ASP A 44 -1.31 -3.09 11.99
C ASP A 44 -2.33 -2.66 10.92
N GLN A 45 -3.43 -3.41 10.82
CA GLN A 45 -4.45 -3.21 9.80
C GLN A 45 -4.99 -1.78 9.77
N ALA A 46 -5.14 -1.12 10.93
CA ALA A 46 -5.63 0.25 10.99
C ALA A 46 -4.66 1.23 10.29
N LYS A 47 -3.34 1.04 10.48
CA LYS A 47 -2.31 1.87 9.83
C LYS A 47 -2.26 1.63 8.32
N VAL A 48 -2.38 0.37 7.90
CA VAL A 48 -2.41 0.00 6.48
C VAL A 48 -3.64 0.61 5.79
N GLU A 49 -4.81 0.56 6.43
CA GLU A 49 -6.04 1.15 5.90
C GLU A 49 -5.98 2.68 5.83
N GLU A 50 -5.35 3.33 6.81
CA GLU A 50 -5.08 4.78 6.74
C GLU A 50 -4.18 5.11 5.55
N ALA A 51 -3.07 4.39 5.39
CA ALA A 51 -2.15 4.55 4.26
C ALA A 51 -2.86 4.29 2.93
N LYS A 52 -3.70 3.26 2.83
CA LYS A 52 -4.50 2.94 1.65
C LYS A 52 -5.46 4.06 1.31
N LYS A 53 -6.22 4.58 2.27
CA LYS A 53 -7.14 5.72 2.08
C LYS A 53 -6.42 6.97 1.59
N GLU A 54 -5.30 7.31 2.21
CA GLU A 54 -4.49 8.46 1.78
C GLU A 54 -4.00 8.28 0.34
N CYS A 55 -3.54 7.07 0.02
CA CYS A 55 -3.03 6.69 -1.28
C CYS A 55 -4.14 6.73 -2.37
N CYS A 56 -5.35 6.25 -2.06
CA CYS A 56 -6.51 6.33 -2.96
C CYS A 56 -6.99 7.77 -3.19
N ALA A 57 -6.88 8.64 -2.18
CA ALA A 57 -7.32 10.03 -2.27
C ALA A 57 -6.31 10.95 -2.99
N LYS A 58 -5.01 10.72 -2.80
CA LYS A 58 -3.93 11.59 -3.31
C LYS A 58 -3.20 11.01 -4.52
N GLY A 59 -3.41 9.73 -4.83
CA GLY A 59 -2.73 8.99 -5.88
C GLY A 59 -1.61 8.10 -5.34
N CYS A 60 -1.68 6.80 -5.69
CA CYS A 60 -0.72 5.77 -5.29
C CYS A 60 0.47 5.65 -6.24
N SER A 61 1.24 6.72 -6.41
CA SER A 61 2.56 6.58 -7.04
C SER A 61 3.55 5.95 -6.06
N PHE A 62 4.65 5.38 -6.57
CA PHE A 62 5.74 4.88 -5.72
C PHE A 62 6.25 5.96 -4.75
N VAL A 63 6.27 7.23 -5.19
CA VAL A 63 6.73 8.38 -4.40
C VAL A 63 5.79 8.66 -3.21
N HIS A 64 4.50 8.34 -3.36
CA HIS A 64 3.50 8.57 -2.31
C HIS A 64 3.23 7.33 -1.44
N PHE A 65 3.83 6.19 -1.77
CA PHE A 65 3.72 5.00 -0.95
C PHE A 65 4.58 5.15 0.31
N LYS A 66 3.92 5.38 1.46
CA LYS A 66 4.59 5.52 2.75
C LYS A 66 4.99 4.14 3.29
N LYS A 67 6.19 3.69 2.90
CA LYS A 67 6.73 2.38 3.28
C LYS A 67 6.76 2.21 4.79
N GLU A 68 7.19 3.22 5.54
CA GLU A 68 7.27 3.22 7.00
C GLU A 68 5.91 3.20 7.72
N LYS A 69 4.83 3.54 7.02
CA LYS A 69 3.45 3.46 7.56
C LYS A 69 2.71 2.20 7.12
N THR A 70 3.29 1.43 6.20
CA THR A 70 2.63 0.28 5.58
C THR A 70 3.36 -1.03 5.87
N CYS A 71 4.67 -1.09 5.65
CA CYS A 71 5.48 -2.30 5.80
C CYS A 71 6.06 -2.43 7.22
N CYS A 72 6.27 -3.67 7.68
CA CYS A 72 7.12 -3.92 8.84
C CYS A 72 8.60 -3.68 8.51
N LEU A 73 9.26 -2.77 9.23
CA LEU A 73 10.68 -2.43 9.04
C LEU A 73 11.47 -2.47 10.35
N THR A 74 10.97 -3.20 11.35
CA THR A 74 11.63 -3.42 12.63
C THR A 74 11.61 -4.91 12.94
N GLN A 75 12.61 -5.39 13.69
CA GLN A 75 12.71 -6.80 14.08
C GLN A 75 11.43 -7.27 14.77
N GLU A 76 10.96 -6.53 15.77
CA GLU A 76 9.72 -6.82 16.50
C GLU A 76 8.50 -7.00 15.57
N CYS A 77 8.40 -6.17 14.52
CA CYS A 77 7.30 -6.26 13.58
C CYS A 77 7.43 -7.49 12.67
N ILE A 78 8.66 -7.77 12.24
CA ILE A 78 9.03 -8.91 11.40
C ILE A 78 8.81 -10.23 12.13
N ASP A 79 9.13 -10.33 13.43
CA ASP A 79 8.93 -11.53 14.23
C ASP A 79 7.47 -12.03 14.24
N ARG A 80 6.51 -11.11 14.05
CA ARG A 80 5.08 -11.45 13.95
C ARG A 80 4.70 -12.08 12.61
N CYS A 81 5.41 -11.74 11.54
CA CYS A 81 5.16 -12.25 10.21
C CYS A 81 5.99 -13.49 9.90
N TYR A 82 7.28 -13.43 10.26
CA TYR A 82 8.32 -14.39 9.91
C TYR A 82 9.09 -14.77 11.19
N PRO A 83 8.47 -15.54 12.09
CA PRO A 83 9.09 -15.89 13.37
C PRO A 83 10.41 -16.65 13.15
N GLY A 84 11.45 -16.22 13.86
CA GLY A 84 12.80 -16.80 13.77
C GLY A 84 13.66 -16.25 12.62
N LYS A 85 13.19 -15.23 11.89
CA LYS A 85 13.95 -14.55 10.85
C LYS A 85 14.54 -13.23 11.33
N ASP A 86 15.71 -12.89 10.83
CA ASP A 86 16.36 -11.61 11.16
C ASP A 86 16.04 -10.54 10.13
N TYR A 87 15.83 -9.31 10.59
CA TYR A 87 15.70 -8.12 9.75
C TYR A 87 16.96 -7.27 9.81
N LYS A 88 17.72 -7.22 8.70
CA LYS A 88 18.95 -6.42 8.58
C LYS A 88 18.93 -5.65 7.28
N ILE A 89 19.14 -4.33 7.36
CA ILE A 89 19.33 -3.42 6.22
C ILE A 89 18.21 -3.57 5.16
N GLY A 90 16.94 -3.65 5.59
CA GLY A 90 15.82 -3.76 4.65
C GLY A 90 15.56 -5.15 4.08
N GLN A 91 16.29 -6.18 4.55
CA GLN A 91 16.14 -7.57 4.14
C GLN A 91 15.77 -8.46 5.32
N VAL A 92 15.08 -9.56 5.02
CA VAL A 92 14.71 -10.62 5.96
C VAL A 92 15.50 -11.88 5.60
N TYR A 93 16.17 -12.51 6.58
CA TYR A 93 17.00 -13.71 6.43
C TYR A 93 16.36 -14.91 7.14
#